data_AF-N6Z2B2-F1
#
_entry.id   AF-N6Z2B2-F1
#
_cell.length_a   1.000
_cell.length_b   1.000
_cell.length_c   1.000
_cell.angle_alpha   90.00
_cell.angle_beta   90.00
_cell.angle_gamma   90.00
#
_symmetry.space_group_name_H-M   'P 1'
#
loop_
_entity.id
_entity.type
_entity.pdbx_description
1 polymer ?
#
loop_
_entity_poly.entity_id
_entity_poly.type
_entity_poly.pdbx_seq_one_letter_code
_entity_poly.pdbx_strand_id
1 'polypeptide(L)' 'MIGGSHGAGIDRLPTGRSKGELIVLTRLLTRRFGPLDAAVSERLQKATSAELEQWADNILDARRLEEVFGVG' A
#
# COMPACT_ATOMS: atom_id res chain seq x y z
N MET A 1 7.22 -40.53 14.66
CA MET A 1 7.24 -39.64 15.86
C MET A 1 8.45 -38.74 15.69
N ILE A 2 8.43 -37.42 15.54
CA ILE A 2 7.53 -36.27 15.69
C ILE A 2 8.23 -35.18 14.83
N GLY A 3 7.63 -34.37 13.94
CA GLY A 3 6.45 -33.52 14.10
C GLY A 3 6.88 -32.09 14.50
N GLY A 4 6.75 -31.10 13.60
CA GLY A 4 6.91 -29.66 13.92
C GLY A 4 7.77 -28.91 12.90
N SER A 5 7.32 -28.62 11.67
CA SER A 5 6.31 -27.62 11.30
C SER A 5 6.64 -26.19 11.76
N HIS A 6 6.96 -25.35 10.76
CA HIS A 6 6.60 -23.94 10.65
C HIS A 6 7.09 -23.01 11.77
N GLY A 7 8.31 -22.49 11.60
CA GLY A 7 8.67 -21.19 12.15
C GLY A 7 7.74 -20.15 11.54
N ALA A 8 6.79 -19.70 12.35
CA ALA A 8 5.69 -18.81 12.03
C ALA A 8 6.11 -17.66 11.11
N GLY A 9 5.45 -17.57 9.94
CA GLY A 9 5.29 -16.31 9.25
C GLY A 9 4.58 -15.36 10.21
N ILE A 10 5.34 -14.48 10.85
CA ILE A 10 4.77 -13.30 11.48
C ILE A 10 4.20 -12.46 10.35
N ASP A 11 2.94 -12.72 10.04
CA ASP A 11 2.11 -11.78 9.31
C ASP A 11 2.10 -10.51 10.16
N ARG A 12 3.04 -9.60 9.87
CA ARG A 12 3.19 -8.34 10.61
C ARG A 12 1.95 -7.54 10.26
N LEU A 13 0.90 -7.73 11.05
CA LEU A 13 -0.28 -6.89 11.04
C LEU A 13 0.23 -5.44 10.93
N PRO A 14 -0.20 -4.69 9.91
CA PRO A 14 0.26 -3.33 9.72
C PRO A 14 0.09 -2.59 11.04
N THR A 15 1.16 -1.97 11.53
CA THR A 15 1.06 -1.12 12.73
C THR A 15 -0.06 -0.09 12.53
N GLY A 16 -0.72 0.36 13.59
CA GLY A 16 -1.85 1.30 13.46
C GLY A 16 -1.56 2.53 12.59
N ARG A 17 -0.29 2.95 12.53
CA ARG A 17 0.23 3.97 11.62
C ARG A 17 0.06 3.61 10.14
N SER A 18 0.57 2.45 9.72
CA SER A 18 0.49 1.96 8.33
C SER A 18 -0.96 1.83 7.85
N LYS A 19 -1.89 1.41 8.73
CA LYS A 19 -3.32 1.35 8.41
C LYS A 19 -3.92 2.73 8.17
N GLY A 20 -3.56 3.72 9.00
CA GLY A 20 -4.01 5.10 8.83
C GLY A 20 -3.52 5.70 7.51
N GLU A 21 -2.25 5.47 7.19
CA GLU A 21 -1.63 5.93 5.96
C GLU A 21 -2.27 5.32 4.71
N LEU A 22 -2.49 4.00 4.71
CA LEU A 22 -3.21 3.29 3.65
C LEU A 22 -4.60 3.91 3.37
N ILE A 23 -5.37 4.20 4.43
CA ILE A 23 -6.71 4.81 4.30
C ILE A 23 -6.61 6.21 3.68
N VAL A 24 -5.66 7.03 4.13
CA VAL A 24 -5.47 8.39 3.62
C VAL A 24 -5.04 8.34 2.15
N LEU A 25 -4.03 7.54 1.83
CA LEU A 25 -3.51 7.41 0.47
C LEU A 25 -4.60 6.90 -0.49
N THR A 26 -5.37 5.88 -0.11
CA THR A 26 -6.51 5.37 -0.91
C THR A 26 -7.52 6.48 -1.22
N ARG A 27 -7.86 7.31 -0.23
CA ARG A 27 -8.79 8.44 -0.42
C ARG A 27 -8.23 9.51 -1.35
N LEU A 28 -6.95 9.84 -1.22
CA LEU A 28 -6.30 10.84 -2.07
C LEU A 28 -6.21 10.36 -3.52
N LEU A 29 -5.79 9.11 -3.74
CA LEU A 29 -5.74 8.49 -5.06
C LEU A 29 -7.13 8.49 -5.71
N THR A 30 -8.16 8.10 -4.95
CA THR A 30 -9.55 8.10 -5.45
C THR A 30 -10.02 9.49 -5.83
N ARG A 31 -9.69 10.52 -5.02
CA ARG A 31 -10.09 11.91 -5.29
C ARG A 31 -9.40 12.48 -6.53
N ARG A 32 -8.15 12.10 -6.77
CA ARG A 32 -7.31 12.72 -7.81
C ARG A 32 -7.41 12.01 -9.15
N PHE A 33 -7.56 10.70 -9.13
CA PHE A 33 -7.55 9.85 -10.32
C PHE A 33 -8.87 9.13 -10.57
N GLY A 34 -9.84 9.25 -9.67
CA GLY A 34 -11.12 8.54 -9.74
C GLY A 34 -11.06 7.15 -9.08
N PRO A 35 -12.13 6.34 -9.20
CA PRO A 35 -12.21 5.02 -8.59
C PRO A 35 -11.01 4.14 -8.94
N LEU A 36 -10.43 3.51 -7.93
CA LEU A 36 -9.29 2.60 -8.10
C LEU A 36 -9.81 1.22 -8.52
N ASP A 37 -9.12 0.59 -9.47
CA ASP A 37 -9.42 -0.78 -9.82
C ASP A 37 -8.97 -1.77 -8.72
N ALA A 38 -9.30 -3.05 -8.93
CA ALA A 38 -8.96 -4.10 -7.99
C ALA A 38 -7.43 -4.30 -7.84
N ALA A 39 -6.66 -4.12 -8.92
CA ALA A 39 -5.21 -4.34 -8.91
C ALA A 39 -4.49 -3.26 -8.09
N VAL A 40 -4.89 -1.99 -8.24
CA VAL A 40 -4.37 -0.87 -7.46
C VAL A 40 -4.76 -1.04 -5.99
N SER A 41 -6.00 -1.42 -5.71
CA SER A 41 -6.48 -1.67 -4.35
C SER A 41 -5.70 -2.80 -3.66
N GLU A 42 -5.45 -3.90 -4.37
CA GLU A 42 -4.64 -5.02 -3.85
C GLU A 42 -3.18 -4.61 -3.61
N ARG A 43 -2.59 -3.82 -4.52
CA ARG A 43 -1.24 -3.29 -4.36
C ARG A 43 -1.11 -2.42 -3.11
N LEU A 44 -2.08 -1.55 -2.85
CA LEU A 44 -2.12 -0.71 -1.65
C LEU A 44 -2.21 -1.55 -0.37
N GLN A 45 -3.02 -2.61 -0.34
CA GLN A 45 -3.16 -3.48 0.83
C GLN A 45 -1.89 -4.30 1.14
N LYS A 46 -1.09 -4.62 0.12
CA LYS A 46 0.17 -5.38 0.27
C LYS A 46 1.40 -4.50 0.49
N ALA A 47 1.24 -3.17 0.41
CA ALA A 47 2.33 -2.24 0.49
C ALA A 47 2.96 -2.20 1.89
N THR A 48 4.28 -2.11 1.91
CA THR A 48 5.04 -1.82 3.12
C THR A 48 4.86 -0.36 3.54
N SER A 49 5.13 -0.02 4.81
CA SER A 49 5.08 1.39 5.26
C SER A 49 5.97 2.30 4.41
N ALA A 50 7.16 1.84 4.02
CA ALA A 50 8.08 2.63 3.20
C ALA A 50 7.52 2.92 1.80
N GLU A 51 6.81 1.96 1.20
CA GLU A 51 6.11 2.19 -0.06
C GLU A 51 4.95 3.17 0.10
N LEU A 52 4.17 3.05 1.17
CA LEU A 52 3.07 3.98 1.46
C LEU A 52 3.59 5.41 1.66
N GLU A 53 4.68 5.59 2.42
CA GLU A 53 5.33 6.88 2.64
C GLU A 53 5.82 7.46 1.31
N GLN A 54 6.52 6.66 0.49
CA GLN A 54 7.01 7.10 -0.82
C GLN A 54 5.86 7.51 -1.76
N TRP A 55 4.76 6.75 -1.78
CA TRP A 55 3.60 7.07 -2.61
C TRP A 55 2.84 8.30 -2.10
N ALA A 56 2.85 8.55 -0.79
CA ALA A 56 2.30 9.76 -0.20
C ALA A 56 3.09 11.01 -0.58
N ASP A 57 4.41 10.90 -0.79
CA ASP A 57 5.21 11.97 -1.36
C ASP A 57 4.93 12.13 -2.86
N ASN A 58 4.97 11.02 -3.62
CA ASN A 58 4.81 11.05 -5.07
C ASN A 58 3.46 11.62 -5.54
N ILE A 59 2.38 11.41 -4.77
CA ILE A 59 1.03 11.87 -5.15
C ILE A 59 0.92 13.40 -5.26
N LEU A 60 1.82 14.14 -4.61
CA LEU A 60 1.83 15.60 -4.63
C LEU A 60 2.16 16.12 -6.04
N ASP A 61 3.09 15.46 -6.73
CA ASP A 61 3.64 15.92 -8.00
C ASP A 61 3.21 15.06 -9.21
N ALA A 62 2.86 13.79 -9.00
CA ALA A 62 2.46 12.86 -10.05
C ALA A 62 1.32 13.44 -10.90
N ARG A 63 1.36 13.40 -12.21
CA ARG A 63 0.24 13.76 -13.10
C ARG A 63 -0.65 12.57 -13.43
N ARG A 64 -0.12 11.36 -13.30
CA ARG A 64 -0.83 10.09 -13.56
C ARG A 64 -0.73 9.14 -12.38
N LEU A 65 -1.64 8.17 -12.33
CA LEU A 65 -1.67 7.17 -11.27
C LEU A 65 -0.39 6.31 -11.24
N GLU A 66 0.13 5.92 -12.40
CA GLU A 66 1.36 5.14 -12.57
C GLU A 66 2.60 5.82 -11.94
N GLU A 67 2.71 7.14 -12.08
CA GLU A 67 3.82 7.93 -11.55
C GLU A 67 3.84 7.94 -10.01
N VAL A 68 2.68 7.81 -9.34
CA VAL A 68 2.63 7.66 -7.88
C VAL A 68 3.39 6.41 -7.43
N PHE A 69 3.28 5.35 -8.21
CA PHE A 69 3.87 4.06 -7.91
C PHE A 69 5.32 3.91 -8.39
N GLY A 70 5.92 5.00 -8.91
CA GLY A 70 7.26 4.98 -9.49
C GLY A 70 7.37 4.17 -10.78
N VAL A 71 6.24 3.93 -11.46
CA VAL A 71 6.21 3.28 -12.77
C VAL A 71 6.07 4.39 -13.81
N GLY A 72 7.17 4.71 -14.49
CA GLY A 72 7.26 5.70 -15.56
C GLY A 72 8.17 5.22 -16.68
#